data_AF-A0A6N2AIR7-F1
#
_entry.id   AF-A0A6N2AIR7-F1
#
_cell.length_a   1.000
_cell.length_b   1.000
_cell.length_c   1.000
_cell.angle_alpha   90.00
_cell.angle_beta   90.00
_cell.angle_gamma   90.00
#
_symmetry.space_group_name_H-M   'P 1'
#
loop_
_entity.id
_entity.type
_entity.pdbx_description
1 polymer ?
#
loop_
_entity_poly.entity_id
_entity_poly.type
_entity_poly.pdbx_seq_one_letter_code
_entity_poly.pdbx_strand_id
1 'polypeptide(L)'
;MEYIEKKFDVEQVIEDFELMTKDAGRIQEETLGKILKENEGTEYLKQWSLNGRTDVETFKACVPIVSHNDLNPYIQRIVDGDLSPILTGKPIQAISLR
;
A
#
# COMPACT_ATOMS: atom_id res chain seq x y z
N MET A 1 -7.58 -32.96 16.74
CA MET A 1 -7.17 -31.66 16.17
C MET A 1 -8.43 -30.84 16.06
N GLU A 2 -8.63 -29.94 17.01
CA GLU A 2 -9.83 -29.12 17.10
C GLU A 2 -9.73 -28.05 16.00
N TYR A 3 -10.57 -28.20 14.97
CA TYR A 3 -10.77 -27.13 14.01
C TYR A 3 -11.47 -26.00 14.76
N ILE A 4 -10.70 -24.97 15.11
CA ILE A 4 -11.30 -23.71 15.56
C ILE A 4 -11.98 -23.14 14.32
N GLU A 5 -13.26 -23.44 14.14
CA GLU A 5 -14.13 -22.60 13.34
C GLU A 5 -14.04 -21.22 13.96
N LYS A 6 -13.32 -20.30 13.29
CA LYS A 6 -13.34 -18.90 13.65
C LYS A 6 -14.77 -18.43 13.39
N LYS A 7 -15.60 -18.50 14.43
CA LYS A 7 -16.99 -18.06 14.39
C LYS A 7 -16.99 -16.64 13.84
N PHE A 8 -17.64 -16.45 12.70
CA PHE A 8 -17.78 -15.13 12.10
C PHE A 8 -18.61 -14.28 13.06
N ASP A 9 -17.95 -13.35 13.73
CA ASP A 9 -18.58 -12.45 14.67
C ASP A 9 -19.10 -11.24 13.89
N VAL A 10 -20.39 -11.30 13.56
CA VAL A 10 -21.09 -10.25 12.81
C VAL A 10 -21.05 -8.94 13.58
N GLU A 11 -21.14 -8.98 14.91
CA GLU A 11 -21.18 -7.78 15.74
C GLU A 11 -19.83 -7.07 15.70
N GLN A 12 -18.73 -7.81 15.85
CA GLN A 12 -17.37 -7.26 15.71
C GLN A 12 -17.16 -6.62 14.32
N VAL A 13 -17.65 -7.27 13.26
CA VAL A 13 -17.51 -6.72 11.89
C VAL A 13 -18.29 -5.42 11.72
N ILE A 14 -19.49 -5.32 12.31
CA ILE A 14 -20.29 -4.08 12.28
C ILE A 14 -19.59 -2.99 13.09
N GLU A 15 -19.10 -3.30 14.30
CA GLU A 15 -18.36 -2.35 15.13
C GLU A 15 -17.09 -1.82 14.44
N ASP A 16 -16.31 -2.70 13.80
CA ASP A 16 -15.12 -2.32 13.03
C ASP A 16 -15.49 -1.40 11.86
N PHE A 17 -16.58 -1.70 11.14
CA PHE A 17 -17.05 -0.88 10.03
C PHE A 17 -17.50 0.50 10.50
N GLU A 18 -18.28 0.59 11.58
CA GLU A 18 -18.70 1.86 12.18
C GLU A 18 -17.48 2.67 12.66
N LEU A 19 -16.49 2.03 13.29
CA LEU A 19 -15.26 2.70 13.70
C LEU A 19 -14.47 3.26 12.51
N MET A 20 -14.33 2.47 11.43
CA MET A 20 -13.61 2.87 10.22
C MET A 20 -14.33 3.97 9.44
N THR A 21 -15.66 3.99 9.46
CA THR A 21 -16.46 4.96 8.69
C THR A 21 -16.76 6.25 9.44
N LYS A 22 -16.75 6.23 10.79
CA LYS A 22 -16.97 7.40 11.65
C LYS A 22 -15.94 8.51 11.43
N ASP A 23 -14.70 8.16 11.07
CA ASP A 23 -13.65 9.12 10.71
C ASP A 23 -12.76 8.57 9.60
N ALA A 24 -13.35 8.48 8.41
CA ALA A 24 -12.65 8.01 7.22
C ALA A 24 -11.43 8.88 6.87
N GLY A 25 -11.46 10.18 7.19
CA GLY A 25 -10.36 11.11 6.93
C GLY A 25 -9.09 10.69 7.68
N ARG A 26 -9.18 10.61 9.02
CA ARG A 26 -8.05 10.19 9.86
C ARG A 26 -7.54 8.79 9.47
N ILE A 27 -8.45 7.85 9.21
CA ILE A 27 -8.07 6.48 8.82
C ILE A 27 -7.32 6.44 7.49
N GLN A 28 -7.69 7.27 6.51
CA GLN A 28 -6.97 7.37 5.24
C GLN A 28 -5.59 8.00 5.41
N GLU A 29 -5.45 9.03 6.25
CA GLU A 29 -4.15 9.64 6.54
C GLU A 29 -3.20 8.66 7.23
N GLU A 30 -3.68 7.91 8.22
CA GLU A 30 -2.90 6.87 8.89
C GLU A 30 -2.51 5.73 7.94
N THR A 31 -3.44 5.34 7.06
CA THR A 31 -3.19 4.33 6.03
C THR A 31 -2.09 4.77 5.06
N LEU A 32 -2.17 5.99 4.55
CA LEU A 32 -1.13 6.56 3.68
C LEU A 32 0.22 6.58 4.41
N GLY A 33 0.25 7.04 5.65
CA GLY A 33 1.49 7.08 6.45
C GLY A 33 2.15 5.70 6.60
N LYS A 34 1.35 4.65 6.84
CA LYS A 34 1.83 3.26 6.91
C LYS A 34 2.39 2.78 5.57
N ILE A 35 1.69 3.05 4.46
CA ILE A 35 2.15 2.71 3.11
C ILE A 35 3.49 3.40 2.81
N LEU A 36 3.60 4.70 3.05
CA LEU A 36 4.83 5.45 2.76
C LEU A 36 6.00 4.96 3.61
N LYS A 37 5.77 4.69 4.90
CA LYS A 37 6.80 4.15 5.79
C LYS A 37 7.28 2.77 5.37
N GLU A 38 6.37 1.86 5.02
CA GLU A 38 6.73 0.50 4.60
C GLU A 38 7.50 0.50 3.26
N ASN A 39 7.28 1.51 2.43
CA ASN A 39 7.83 1.58 1.07
C ASN A 39 8.90 2.67 0.90
N GLU A 40 9.37 3.33 1.97
CA GLU A 40 10.34 4.45 1.87
C GLU A 40 11.64 4.08 1.13
N GLY A 41 12.00 2.80 1.19
CA GLY A 41 13.20 2.25 0.58
C GLY A 41 13.06 1.91 -0.90
N THR A 42 11.86 2.01 -1.48
CA THR A 42 11.60 1.53 -2.84
C THR A 42 12.15 2.47 -3.90
N GLU A 43 12.51 1.90 -5.05
CA GLU A 43 13.02 2.67 -6.20
C GLU A 43 12.02 3.76 -6.61
N TYR A 44 10.74 3.41 -6.69
CA TYR A 44 9.69 4.35 -7.11
C TYR A 44 9.54 5.54 -6.16
N LEU A 45 9.47 5.31 -4.84
CA LEU A 45 9.29 6.43 -3.90
C LEU A 45 10.57 7.28 -3.74
N LYS A 46 11.75 6.67 -3.90
CA LYS A 46 13.02 7.40 -3.91
C LYS A 46 13.14 8.39 -5.07
N GLN A 47 12.54 8.08 -6.23
CA GLN A 47 12.54 8.98 -7.38
C GLN A 47 11.84 10.30 -7.08
N TRP A 48 10.82 10.29 -6.21
CA TRP A 48 9.97 11.46 -5.95
C TRP A 48 10.41 12.29 -4.75
N SER A 49 11.64 12.12 -4.24
CA SER A 49 12.23 12.98 -3.20
C SER A 49 11.38 13.12 -1.92
N LEU A 50 10.67 12.05 -1.54
CA LEU A 50 9.94 12.01 -0.28
C LEU A 50 10.90 12.05 0.93
N ASN A 51 12.12 11.52 0.80
CA ASN A 51 13.15 11.50 1.85
C ASN A 51 12.64 10.95 3.20
N GLY A 52 11.82 9.89 3.15
CA GLY A 52 11.22 9.28 4.35
C GLY A 52 10.04 10.08 4.96
N ARG A 53 9.63 11.19 4.34
CA ARG A 53 8.42 11.93 4.77
C ARG A 53 7.17 11.12 4.45
N THR A 54 6.24 11.12 5.40
CA THR A 54 5.00 10.34 5.34
C THR A 54 3.74 11.20 5.44
N ASP A 55 3.87 12.53 5.41
CA ASP A 55 2.74 13.45 5.48
C ASP A 55 2.02 13.60 4.14
N VAL A 56 0.71 13.81 4.23
CA VAL A 56 -0.21 13.89 3.08
C VAL A 56 0.19 15.02 2.12
N GLU A 57 0.57 16.18 2.65
CA GLU A 57 0.81 17.37 1.85
C GLU A 57 2.11 17.24 1.05
N THR A 58 3.17 16.71 1.65
CA THR A 58 4.37 16.32 0.92
C THR A 58 4.08 15.27 -0.14
N PHE A 59 3.31 14.23 0.19
CA PHE A 59 2.97 13.18 -0.77
C PHE A 59 2.27 13.75 -2.01
N LYS A 60 1.23 14.58 -1.81
CA LYS A 60 0.50 15.24 -2.90
C LYS A 60 1.39 16.17 -3.74
N ALA A 61 2.35 16.85 -3.11
CA ALA A 61 3.24 17.78 -3.80
C ALA A 61 4.34 17.06 -4.61
N CYS A 62 4.78 15.89 -4.16
CA CYS A 62 5.96 15.21 -4.70
C CYS A 62 5.64 14.04 -5.63
N VAL A 63 4.61 13.24 -5.33
CA VAL A 63 4.29 12.02 -6.08
C VAL A 63 3.24 12.31 -7.14
N PRO A 64 3.53 12.09 -8.43
CA PRO A 64 2.59 12.38 -9.50
C PRO A 64 1.45 11.37 -9.55
N ILE A 65 0.33 11.80 -10.12
CA ILE A 65 -0.73 10.90 -10.59
C ILE A 65 -0.23 10.26 -11.89
N VAL A 66 -0.24 8.93 -11.94
CA VAL A 66 0.31 8.15 -13.06
C VAL A 66 -0.71 7.20 -13.64
N SER A 67 -0.51 6.83 -14.91
CA SER A 67 -1.25 5.78 -15.60
C SER A 67 -0.55 4.43 -15.45
N HIS A 68 -1.21 3.35 -15.87
CA HIS A 68 -0.58 2.02 -15.92
C HIS A 68 0.66 2.00 -16.82
N ASN A 69 0.64 2.75 -17.94
CA ASN A 69 1.75 2.76 -18.88
C ASN A 69 3.04 3.33 -18.27
N ASP A 70 2.91 4.29 -17.36
CA ASP A 70 4.05 4.86 -16.64
C ASP A 70 4.67 3.84 -15.67
N LEU A 71 3.89 2.86 -15.21
CA LEU A 71 4.34 1.79 -14.31
C LEU A 71 4.87 0.55 -15.03
N ASN A 72 4.58 0.39 -16.32
CA ASN A 72 4.99 -0.78 -17.11
C ASN A 72 6.49 -1.13 -16.98
N PRO A 73 7.44 -0.17 -17.02
CA PRO A 73 8.87 -0.51 -16.90
C PRO A 73 9.21 -1.21 -15.58
N TYR A 74 8.57 -0.80 -14.48
CA TYR A 74 8.75 -1.43 -13.17
C TYR A 74 8.09 -2.80 -13.12
N ILE A 75 6.86 -2.91 -13.66
CA ILE A 75 6.11 -4.17 -13.69
C ILE A 75 6.85 -5.23 -14.51
N GLN A 76 7.39 -4.88 -15.69
CA GLN A 76 8.14 -5.83 -16.51
C GLN A 76 9.37 -6.36 -15.78
N ARG A 77 10.14 -5.50 -15.09
CA ARG A 77 11.27 -5.94 -14.26
C ARG A 77 10.87 -6.94 -13.18
N ILE A 78 9.74 -6.70 -12.51
CA ILE A 78 9.20 -7.63 -11.50
C ILE A 78 8.83 -8.97 -12.15
N VAL A 79 8.17 -8.95 -13.30
CA VAL A 79 7.80 -10.16 -14.07
C VAL A 79 9.03 -10.94 -14.53
N ASP A 80 10.08 -10.24 -14.94
CA ASP A 80 11.36 -10.82 -15.37
C ASP A 80 12.19 -11.39 -14.19
N GLY A 81 11.72 -11.21 -12.95
CA GLY A 81 12.30 -11.81 -11.75
C GLY A 81 13.19 -10.88 -10.92
N ASP A 82 13.13 -9.56 -11.14
CA ASP A 82 13.79 -8.59 -10.26
C ASP A 82 13.10 -8.56 -8.88
N LEU A 83 13.81 -9.03 -7.86
CA LEU A 83 13.33 -9.09 -6.47
C LEU A 83 13.75 -7.87 -5.64
N SER A 84 14.39 -6.87 -6.24
CA SER A 84 14.71 -5.61 -5.56
C SER A 84 13.41 -4.85 -5.17
N PRO A 85 13.46 -3.97 -4.14
CA PRO A 85 12.29 -3.21 -3.72
C PRO A 85 11.95 -2.12 -4.75
N ILE A 86 11.27 -2.48 -5.83
CA ILE A 86 10.94 -1.56 -6.93
C ILE A 86 9.72 -0.70 -6.59
N LEU A 87 8.58 -1.35 -6.40
CA LEU A 87 7.29 -0.70 -6.07
C LEU A 87 6.90 -0.91 -4.61
N THR A 88 7.23 -2.06 -4.04
CA THR A 88 6.87 -2.46 -2.67
C THR A 88 8.11 -2.81 -1.86
N GLY A 89 8.09 -2.50 -0.56
CA GLY A 89 9.14 -2.89 0.38
C GLY A 89 9.11 -4.39 0.70
N LYS A 90 7.94 -5.02 0.60
CA LYS A 90 7.76 -6.47 0.69
C LYS A 90 7.80 -7.12 -0.69
N PRO A 91 8.31 -8.38 -0.81
CA PRO A 91 8.33 -9.09 -2.09
C PRO A 91 6.93 -9.30 -2.67
N ILE A 92 6.81 -9.13 -3.99
CA ILE A 92 5.57 -9.41 -4.74
C ILE A 92 5.50 -10.92 -5.00
N GLN A 93 4.42 -11.56 -4.52
CA GLN A 93 4.25 -13.02 -4.58
C GLN A 93 3.43 -13.50 -5.77
N ALA A 94 2.57 -12.64 -6.30
CA ALA A 94 1.69 -12.95 -7.41
C ALA A 94 1.30 -11.66 -8.15
N ILE A 95 1.03 -11.79 -9.44
CA ILE A 95 0.45 -10.72 -10.27
C ILE A 95 -0.91 -11.22 -10.75
N SER A 96 -1.94 -10.41 -10.53
CA SER A 96 -3.27 -10.66 -11.08
C SER A 96 -3.40 -9.96 -12.42
N LEU A 97 -3.61 -10.73 -13.48
CA LEU A 97 -3.97 -10.22 -14.80
C LEU A 97 -5.49 -10.17 -14.87
N ARG A 98 -6.05 -8.97 -15.03
CA ARG A 98 -7.47 -8.76 -15.34
C ARG A 98 -7.65 -8.47 -16.82
#